data_AF-A0A3N6P5I6-F1
#
_entry.id   AF-A0A3N6P5I6-F1
#
_cell.length_a   1.000
_cell.length_b   1.000
_cell.length_c   1.000
_cell.angle_alpha   90.00
_cell.angle_beta   90.00
_cell.angle_gamma   90.00
#
_symmetry.space_group_name_H-M   'P 1'
#
loop_
_entity.id
_entity.type
_entity.pdbx_description
1 polymer ?
#
loop_
_entity_poly.entity_id
_entity_poly.type
_entity_poly.pdbx_seq_one_letter_code
_entity_poly.pdbx_strand_id
1 'polypeptide(L)' 'MSATSHQKRDDLLTALALTELSVHYEQANPELANRAWQLAADRLIEYDIQPSEIAAELEIGESLPPGEWHR' A
#
# COMPACT_ATOMS: atom_id res chain seq x y z
N MET A 1 -18.11 12.16 2.16
CA MET A 1 -16.96 11.23 2.16
C MET A 1 -16.75 10.81 3.61
N SER A 2 -17.11 9.57 3.94
CA SER A 2 -17.09 9.10 5.33
C SER A 2 -15.64 8.88 5.78
N ALA A 3 -15.33 9.21 7.04
CA ALA A 3 -13.99 9.10 7.65
C ALA A 3 -13.29 7.74 7.43
N THR A 4 -14.07 6.70 7.15
CA THR A 4 -13.63 5.33 6.83
C THR A 4 -12.84 5.21 5.52
N SER A 5 -13.10 6.06 4.51
CA SER A 5 -12.40 5.99 3.22
C SER A 5 -10.98 6.56 3.29
N HIS A 6 -10.78 7.62 4.07
CA HIS A 6 -9.44 8.16 4.31
C HIS A 6 -8.60 7.20 5.16
N GLN A 7 -9.20 6.62 6.21
CA GLN A 7 -8.53 5.63 7.05
C GLN A 7 -8.06 4.41 6.23
N LYS A 8 -8.94 3.86 5.36
CA LYS A 8 -8.58 2.78 4.44
C LYS A 8 -7.35 3.16 3.62
N ARG A 9 -7.38 4.30 2.93
CA ARG A 9 -6.27 4.76 2.08
C ARG A 9 -4.95 4.90 2.87
N ASP A 10 -5.00 5.45 4.07
CA ASP A 10 -3.82 5.63 4.92
C ASP A 10 -3.24 4.28 5.38
N ASP A 11 -4.09 3.31 5.70
CA ASP A 11 -3.66 1.95 6.05
C ASP A 11 -3.03 1.23 4.86
N LEU A 12 -3.55 1.42 3.64
CA LEU A 12 -2.95 0.88 2.41
C LEU A 12 -1.58 1.49 2.12
N LEU A 13 -1.44 2.81 2.27
CA LEU A 13 -0.15 3.49 2.11
C LEU A 13 0.85 3.03 3.16
N THR A 14 0.39 2.83 4.40
CA THR A 14 1.22 2.32 5.50
C THR A 14 1.69 0.89 5.20
N ALA A 15 0.78 0.01 4.75
CA ALA A 15 1.13 -1.36 4.36
C ALA A 15 2.15 -1.39 3.21
N LEU A 16 1.95 -0.56 2.18
CA LEU A 16 2.87 -0.46 1.04
C LEU A 16 4.27 -0.02 1.49
N ALA A 17 4.37 1.03 2.31
CA ALA A 17 5.65 1.52 2.81
C ALA A 17 6.38 0.49 3.69
N LEU A 18 5.64 -0.24 4.53
CA LEU A 18 6.20 -1.30 5.36
C LEU A 18 6.69 -2.50 4.53
N THR A 19 5.97 -2.85 3.46
CA THR A 19 6.42 -3.86 2.48
C THR A 19 7.71 -3.43 1.78
N GLU A 20 7.79 -2.19 1.30
CA GLU A 20 9.02 -1.66 0.68
C GLU A 20 10.19 -1.66 1.67
N LEU A 21 9.96 -1.22 2.91
CA LEU A 21 10.96 -1.24 3.97
C LEU A 21 11.42 -2.66 4.29
N SER A 22 10.50 -3.63 4.31
CA SER A 22 10.84 -5.03 4.54
C SER A 22 11.83 -5.54 3.49
N VAL A 23 11.54 -5.31 2.21
CA VAL A 23 12.42 -5.70 1.10
C VAL A 23 13.77 -4.99 1.19
N HIS A 24 13.78 -3.69 1.51
CA HIS A 24 15.01 -2.91 1.60
C HIS A 24 15.96 -3.41 2.70
N TYR A 25 15.42 -3.88 3.82
CA TYR A 25 16.19 -4.31 4.98
C TYR A 25 16.41 -5.81 5.09
N GLU A 26 15.91 -6.63 4.16
CA GLU A 26 15.97 -8.09 4.22
C GLU A 26 17.37 -8.63 4.52
N GLN A 27 18.40 -8.05 3.90
CA GLN A 27 19.79 -8.47 4.09
C GLN A 27 20.50 -7.73 5.22
N ALA A 28 20.20 -6.43 5.39
CA ALA A 28 20.89 -5.57 6.34
C ALA A 28 20.39 -5.76 7.79
N ASN A 29 19.11 -6.06 7.96
CA ASN A 29 18.47 -6.33 9.25
C ASN A 29 17.23 -7.23 9.06
N PRO A 30 17.41 -8.56 9.03
CA PRO A 30 16.32 -9.51 8.79
C PRO A 30 15.20 -9.44 9.83
N GLU A 31 15.51 -9.11 11.09
CA GLU A 31 14.51 -8.98 12.14
C GLU A 31 13.61 -7.76 11.92
N LEU A 32 14.19 -6.63 11.52
CA LEU A 32 13.43 -5.44 11.14
C LEU A 32 12.58 -5.71 9.90
N ALA A 33 13.15 -6.38 8.89
CA ALA A 33 12.43 -6.74 7.68
C ALA A 33 11.21 -7.61 7.99
N ASN A 34 11.37 -8.64 8.82
CA ASN A 34 10.27 -9.51 9.23
C ASN A 34 9.20 -8.77 10.04
N ARG A 35 9.59 -7.87 10.95
CA ARG A 35 8.62 -7.04 11.71
C ARG A 35 7.84 -6.10 10.80
N ALA A 36 8.51 -5.47 9.83
CA ALA A 36 7.86 -4.59 8.87
C ALA A 36 6.83 -5.36 8.03
N TRP A 37 7.17 -6.57 7.58
CA TRP A 37 6.24 -7.44 6.86
C TRP A 37 5.00 -7.81 7.68
N GLN A 38 5.18 -8.19 8.95
CA GLN A 38 4.07 -8.51 9.85
C GLN A 38 3.15 -7.30 10.07
N LEU A 39 3.72 -6.12 10.31
CA LEU A 39 2.94 -4.89 10.47
C LEU A 39 2.18 -4.51 9.21
N ALA A 40 2.75 -4.74 8.02
CA ALA A 40 2.06 -4.53 6.76
C ALA A 40 0.84 -5.46 6.64
N ALA A 41 1.01 -6.74 6.95
CA ALA A 41 -0.08 -7.72 6.96
C ALA A 41 -1.19 -7.34 7.97
N ASP A 42 -0.82 -6.88 9.17
CA ASP A 42 -1.77 -6.43 10.19
C ASP A 42 -2.60 -5.21 9.73
N ARG A 43 -2.03 -4.32 8.90
CA ARG A 43 -2.80 -3.20 8.31
C ARG A 43 -3.78 -3.66 7.24
N LEU A 44 -3.47 -4.75 6.54
CA LEU A 44 -4.31 -5.27 5.48
C LEU A 44 -5.41 -6.20 6.01
N ILE A 45 -5.26 -6.85 7.17
CA ILE A 45 -6.24 -7.84 7.66
C ILE A 45 -7.66 -7.28 7.86
N GLU A 46 -7.78 -5.97 8.11
CA GLU A 46 -9.06 -5.29 8.26
C GLU A 46 -9.78 -5.08 6.92
N TYR A 47 -9.06 -5.24 5.82
CA TYR A 47 -9.52 -5.00 4.46
C TYR A 47 -9.42 -6.30 3.67
N ASP A 48 -10.53 -6.80 3.13
CA ASP A 48 -10.53 -8.00 2.27
C ASP A 48 -9.98 -7.66 0.87
N ILE A 49 -8.68 -7.37 0.81
CA ILE A 49 -7.97 -6.93 -0.39
C ILE A 49 -6.67 -7.71 -0.55
N GLN A 50 -6.44 -8.13 -1.78
CA GLN A 50 -5.20 -8.77 -2.20
C GLN A 50 -4.14 -7.72 -2.51
N PRO A 51 -2.85 -8.06 -2.42
CA PRO A 51 -1.75 -7.15 -2.77
C PRO A 51 -1.86 -6.54 -4.17
N SER A 52 -2.43 -7.26 -5.14
CA SER A 52 -2.67 -6.75 -6.50
C SER A 52 -3.74 -5.66 -6.57
N GLU A 53 -4.66 -5.63 -5.61
CA GLU A 53 -5.77 -4.67 -5.55
C GLU A 53 -5.37 -3.36 -4.87
N ILE A 54 -4.29 -3.38 -4.06
CA ILE A 54 -3.76 -2.18 -3.40
C ILE A 54 -3.39 -1.09 -4.41
N ALA A 55 -2.81 -1.46 -5.55
CA ALA A 55 -2.45 -0.49 -6.59
C ALA A 55 -3.68 0.21 -7.18
N ALA A 56 -4.77 -0.53 -7.43
CA ALA A 56 -6.02 0.02 -7.92
C ALA A 56 -6.70 0.92 -6.87
N GLU A 57 -6.75 0.47 -5.62
CA GLU A 57 -7.32 1.24 -4.49
C GLU A 57 -6.53 2.53 -4.19
N LEU A 58 -5.22 2.51 -4.42
CA LEU A 58 -4.37 3.69 -4.27
C LEU A 58 -4.31 4.57 -5.52
N GLU A 59 -4.94 4.15 -6.63
CA GLU A 59 -4.87 4.79 -7.95
C GLU A 59 -3.42 4.90 -8.47
N ILE A 60 -2.58 3.91 -8.13
CA ILE A 60 -1.18 3.85 -8.56
C ILE A 60 -1.11 3.09 -9.88
N GLY A 61 -0.65 3.78 -10.93
CA GLY A 61 -0.41 3.17 -12.25
C GLY A 61 -1.60 3.24 -13.21
N GLU A 62 -2.75 3.78 -12.79
CA GLU A 62 -3.73 4.30 -13.75
C GLU A 62 -3.16 5.59 -14.38
N SER A 63 -2.50 5.43 -15.53
CA SER A 63 -2.35 6.56 -16.44
C SER A 63 -3.76 7.02 -16.80
N LEU A 64 -4.10 8.28 -16.49
CA LEU A 64 -5.17 8.97 -17.20
C LEU A 64 -5.03 8.65 -18.70
N PRO A 65 -6.12 8.35 -19.41
CA PRO A 65 -6.03 8.06 -20.84
C PRO A 65 -5.29 9.21 -21.53
N PRO A 66 -4.30 8.93 -22.41
CA PRO A 66 -3.62 9.96 -23.16
C PRO A 66 -4.64 10.60 -24.10
N GLY A 67 -5.29 11.68 -23.66
CA GLY A 67 -6.39 12.30 -24.40
C GLY A 67 -7.07 13.50 -23.72
N GLU A 68 -6.98 13.66 -22.40
CA GLU A 68 -7.59 14.80 -21.70
C GLU A 68 -6.60 15.91 -21.33
N TRP A 69 -5.62 16.17 -22.19
CA TRP A 69 -4.72 17.31 -22.05
C TRP A 69 -5.22 18.57 -22.76
N HIS A 70 -6.52 18.74 -22.99
CA HIS A 70 -7.04 20.02 -23.49
C HIS A 70 -8.49 20.28 -23.04
N ARG A 71 -8.65 21.15 -22.05
CA ARG A 71 -9.62 22.24 -22.13
C ARG A 71 -9.08 23.48 -21.42
#